data_AF-A0A9E5JHD2-F1
#
_entry.id   AF-A0A9E5JHD2-F1
#
_cell.length_a   1.000
_cell.length_b   1.000
_cell.length_c   1.000
_cell.angle_alpha   90.00
_cell.angle_beta   90.00
_cell.angle_gamma   90.00
#
_symmetry.space_group_name_H-M   'P 1'
#
loop_
_entity.id
_entity.type
_entity.pdbx_description
1 polymer ?
#
loop_
_entity_poly.entity_id
_entity_poly.type
_entity_poly.pdbx_seq_one_letter_code
_entity_poly.pdbx_strand_id
1 'polypeptide(L)'
;NYLVDRAVPFGRLVNQITPHFVTRQVFAGAGKVGCESPGSTPSDVAYQLSQRADFFEEEVGLETTLKRPIVNTRDEPHCDPAKYRRLHVIVGDANMSEVATFLKVGTTAIVLSMIEDDAIGDDLTLAHPVTAIRQVSNDPTLRATIALGNGKRVTALEVQWQLLERARNWADRHGLDSVTVDDGKRILEEWESVLTGLERNPDDVADVVDWVAKKRLVDGYASRHNVRRCRAVHRRSPTRCGCSSDRGMH
;
A
#
# COMPACT_ATOMS: atom_id res chain seq x y z
N ASN A 1 7.61 -13.92 -1.65
CA ASN A 1 7.75 -14.80 -0.48
C ASN A 1 9.02 -14.38 0.24
N TYR A 2 9.00 -14.37 1.57
CA TYR A 2 10.17 -14.02 2.39
C TYR A 2 10.41 -15.14 3.39
N LEU A 3 11.68 -15.51 3.59
CA LEU A 3 12.08 -16.38 4.69
C LEU A 3 12.17 -15.52 5.96
N VAL A 4 11.60 -15.99 7.06
CA VAL A 4 11.57 -15.30 8.36
C VAL A 4 11.93 -16.29 9.46
N ASP A 5 12.62 -15.84 10.50
CA ASP A 5 12.95 -16.66 11.68
C ASP A 5 11.67 -17.13 12.39
N ARG A 6 11.61 -18.43 12.72
CA ARG A 6 10.49 -19.05 13.43
C ARG A 6 10.31 -18.50 14.85
N ALA A 7 11.38 -18.02 15.47
CA ALA A 7 11.38 -17.47 16.82
C ALA A 7 10.55 -16.18 16.93
N VAL A 8 10.33 -15.46 15.82
CA VAL A 8 9.52 -14.24 15.83
C VAL A 8 8.04 -14.58 16.08
N PRO A 9 7.42 -14.03 17.15
CA PRO A 9 6.01 -14.24 17.40
C PRO A 9 5.16 -13.76 16.21
N PHE A 10 4.31 -14.64 15.67
CA PHE A 10 3.57 -14.33 14.44
C PHE A 10 2.63 -13.12 14.60
N GLY A 11 2.05 -12.91 15.80
CA GLY A 11 1.25 -11.72 16.09
C GLY A 11 2.07 -10.41 15.99
N ARG A 12 3.32 -10.42 16.47
CA ARG A 12 4.23 -9.27 16.32
C ARG A 12 4.53 -9.01 14.85
N LEU A 13 4.85 -10.08 14.11
CA LEU A 13 5.11 -10.01 12.67
C LEU A 13 3.93 -9.36 11.92
N VAL A 14 2.70 -9.83 12.16
CA VAL A 14 1.49 -9.29 11.56
C VAL A 14 1.31 -7.81 11.89
N ASN A 15 1.33 -7.46 13.18
CA ASN A 15 1.05 -6.10 13.63
C ASN A 15 2.06 -5.10 13.05
N GLN A 16 3.34 -5.47 13.00
CA GLN A 16 4.42 -4.58 12.60
C GLN A 16 4.64 -4.50 11.09
N ILE A 17 4.32 -5.56 10.32
CA ILE A 17 4.45 -5.52 8.85
C ILE A 17 3.23 -4.88 8.16
N THR A 18 2.06 -4.92 8.78
CA THR A 18 0.79 -4.45 8.20
C THR A 18 0.84 -2.98 7.78
N PRO A 19 1.37 -2.03 8.59
CA PRO A 19 1.50 -0.63 8.18
C PRO A 19 2.31 -0.47 6.89
N HIS A 20 3.42 -1.22 6.75
CA HIS A 20 4.22 -1.24 5.53
C HIS A 20 3.43 -1.75 4.34
N PHE A 21 2.75 -2.89 4.46
CA PHE A 21 1.95 -3.46 3.37
C PHE A 21 0.81 -2.57 2.91
N VAL A 22 0.14 -1.90 3.84
CA VAL A 22 -0.96 -0.97 3.54
C VAL A 22 -0.47 0.28 2.82
N THR A 23 0.71 0.80 3.18
CA THR A 23 1.17 2.12 2.71
C THR A 23 2.20 2.06 1.58
N ARG A 24 2.95 0.96 1.40
CA ARG A 24 3.94 0.83 0.31
C ARG A 24 3.36 0.93 -1.10
N GLN A 25 2.04 0.81 -1.27
CA GLN A 25 1.37 1.03 -2.55
C GLN A 25 1.57 2.46 -3.11
N VAL A 26 1.98 3.43 -2.27
CA VAL A 26 2.36 4.77 -2.75
C VAL A 26 3.51 4.75 -3.75
N PHE A 27 4.42 3.78 -3.66
CA PHE A 27 5.51 3.58 -4.64
C PHE A 27 5.43 2.24 -5.39
N ALA A 28 4.76 1.23 -4.83
CA ALA A 28 4.67 -0.11 -5.42
C ALA A 28 3.33 -0.40 -6.12
N GLY A 29 2.38 0.53 -6.10
CA GLY A 29 1.10 0.40 -6.81
C GLY A 29 1.27 0.44 -8.32
N ALA A 30 0.55 -0.43 -9.05
CA ALA A 30 0.63 -0.49 -10.50
C ALA A 30 -0.42 0.39 -11.20
N GLY A 31 -1.37 0.96 -10.46
CA GLY A 31 -2.41 1.84 -10.98
C GLY A 31 -3.59 1.12 -11.62
N LYS A 32 -4.80 1.61 -11.33
CA LYS A 32 -6.07 1.09 -11.86
C LYS A 32 -7.04 2.24 -12.15
N VAL A 33 -7.76 2.14 -13.27
CA VAL A 33 -8.90 3.02 -13.57
C VAL A 33 -10.17 2.34 -13.05
N GLY A 34 -10.99 3.09 -12.32
CA GLY A 34 -12.23 2.56 -11.75
C GLY A 34 -12.04 1.90 -10.39
N CYS A 35 -13.18 1.57 -9.76
CA CYS A 35 -13.28 0.87 -8.47
C CYS A 35 -14.01 -0.45 -8.63
N GLU A 36 -13.59 -1.47 -7.87
CA GLU A 36 -14.32 -2.74 -7.72
C GLU A 36 -14.63 -3.06 -6.25
N SER A 37 -14.51 -2.06 -5.36
CA SER A 37 -14.92 -2.22 -3.97
C SER A 37 -16.40 -2.61 -3.89
N PRO A 38 -16.78 -3.56 -3.02
CA PRO A 38 -18.17 -3.96 -2.83
C PRO A 38 -19.10 -2.76 -2.56
N GLY A 39 -20.20 -2.67 -3.29
CA GLY A 39 -21.16 -1.57 -3.17
C GLY A 39 -20.75 -0.24 -3.82
N SER A 40 -19.59 -0.21 -4.50
CA SER A 40 -19.17 0.93 -5.33
C SER A 40 -19.46 0.64 -6.81
N THR A 41 -19.72 1.68 -7.58
CA THR A 41 -19.72 1.64 -9.03
C THR A 41 -18.31 1.93 -9.54
N PRO A 42 -17.90 1.42 -10.72
CA PRO A 42 -16.61 1.77 -11.31
C PRO A 42 -16.40 3.27 -11.50
N SER A 43 -17.48 4.05 -11.56
CA SER A 43 -17.44 5.51 -11.65
C SER A 43 -17.14 6.24 -10.34
N ASP A 44 -17.21 5.58 -9.19
CA ASP A 44 -17.02 6.23 -7.89
C ASP A 44 -15.55 6.59 -7.60
N VAL A 45 -14.60 5.89 -8.23
CA VAL A 45 -13.16 6.19 -8.14
C VAL A 45 -12.60 6.27 -9.55
N ALA A 46 -12.13 7.46 -9.96
CA ALA A 46 -11.60 7.66 -11.30
C ALA A 46 -10.29 6.89 -11.53
N TYR A 47 -9.43 6.85 -10.50
CA TYR A 47 -8.12 6.24 -10.56
C TYR A 47 -7.68 5.83 -9.15
N GLN A 48 -7.02 4.68 -9.02
CA GLN A 48 -6.50 4.13 -7.77
C GLN A 48 -5.01 3.77 -7.91
N LEU A 49 -4.27 3.79 -6.80
CA LEU A 49 -2.85 3.44 -6.74
C LEU A 49 -2.63 1.94 -6.99
N SER A 50 -3.44 1.07 -6.39
CA SER A 50 -3.28 -0.38 -6.44
C SER A 50 -4.43 -1.06 -7.19
N GLN A 51 -4.08 -2.10 -7.95
CA GLN A 51 -5.04 -3.00 -8.60
C GLN A 51 -5.70 -3.96 -7.62
N ARG A 52 -5.05 -4.25 -6.49
CA ARG A 52 -5.47 -5.31 -5.56
C ARG A 52 -6.21 -4.81 -4.31
N ALA A 53 -6.07 -3.54 -3.95
CA ALA A 53 -6.59 -3.00 -2.69
C ALA A 53 -8.09 -3.24 -2.46
N ASP A 54 -8.93 -3.17 -3.50
CA ASP A 54 -10.37 -3.40 -3.42
C ASP A 54 -10.75 -4.82 -2.95
N PHE A 55 -9.87 -5.79 -3.18
CA PHE A 55 -10.16 -7.21 -2.97
C PHE A 55 -9.73 -7.75 -1.60
N PHE A 56 -9.12 -6.92 -0.75
CA PHE A 56 -8.78 -7.30 0.62
C PHE A 56 -9.95 -7.06 1.56
N GLU A 57 -10.31 -8.06 2.35
CA GLU A 57 -11.48 -8.06 3.24
C GLU A 57 -11.13 -8.39 4.69
N GLU A 58 -9.98 -9.01 4.92
CA GLU A 58 -9.51 -9.40 6.26
C GLU A 58 -8.08 -8.90 6.49
N GLU A 59 -7.69 -8.74 7.75
CA GLU A 59 -6.31 -8.37 8.09
C GLU A 59 -5.39 -9.60 8.01
N VAL A 60 -5.84 -10.72 8.59
CA VAL A 60 -5.09 -11.96 8.74
C VAL A 60 -5.97 -13.14 8.34
N GLY A 61 -5.47 -14.06 7.54
CA GLY A 61 -6.23 -15.23 7.11
C GLY A 61 -5.42 -16.20 6.25
N LEU A 62 -5.99 -17.38 5.97
CA LEU A 62 -5.33 -18.42 5.17
C LEU A 62 -5.66 -18.32 3.67
N GLU A 63 -6.84 -17.80 3.36
CA GLU A 63 -7.43 -17.82 2.03
C GLU A 63 -6.68 -16.92 1.03
N THR A 64 -6.78 -17.26 -0.25
CA THR A 64 -6.14 -16.49 -1.35
C THR A 64 -7.11 -16.09 -2.46
N THR A 65 -8.27 -16.73 -2.53
CA THR A 65 -9.28 -16.52 -3.59
C THR A 65 -10.51 -15.78 -3.08
N LEU A 66 -10.99 -16.10 -1.87
CA LEU A 66 -12.11 -15.46 -1.17
C LEU A 66 -11.62 -14.80 0.12
N LYS A 67 -12.26 -13.72 0.59
CA LYS A 67 -11.92 -13.03 1.85
C LYS A 67 -10.42 -12.78 2.00
N ARG A 68 -9.80 -12.16 0.99
CA ARG A 68 -8.34 -12.10 0.92
C ARG A 68 -7.77 -11.31 2.11
N PRO A 69 -6.79 -11.86 2.84
CA PRO A 69 -6.17 -11.19 3.97
C PRO A 69 -4.98 -10.33 3.53
N ILE A 70 -4.71 -9.24 4.25
CA ILE A 70 -3.50 -8.43 4.05
C ILE A 70 -2.24 -9.25 4.36
N VAL A 71 -2.25 -9.98 5.48
CA VAL A 71 -1.20 -10.93 5.86
C VAL A 71 -1.72 -12.36 5.73
N ASN A 72 -1.14 -13.14 4.83
CA ASN A 72 -1.53 -14.52 4.64
C ASN A 72 -0.81 -15.43 5.65
N THR A 73 -1.56 -16.34 6.28
CA THR A 73 -1.08 -17.23 7.35
C THR A 73 -0.60 -18.59 6.86
N ARG A 74 -0.53 -18.82 5.53
CA ARG A 74 -0.05 -20.09 4.98
C ARG A 74 1.34 -20.43 5.50
N ASP A 75 1.44 -21.56 6.17
CA ASP A 75 2.65 -22.00 6.86
C ASP A 75 3.22 -23.26 6.21
N GLU A 76 3.79 -23.08 5.02
CA GLU A 76 4.47 -24.11 4.24
C GLU A 76 5.89 -23.63 3.95
N PRO A 77 6.87 -23.85 4.86
CA PRO A 77 8.17 -23.18 4.79
C PRO A 77 9.09 -23.70 3.67
N HIS A 78 8.90 -24.95 3.21
CA HIS A 78 9.79 -25.64 2.25
C HIS A 78 11.27 -25.70 2.68
N CYS A 79 11.49 -25.62 3.98
CA CYS A 79 12.75 -25.80 4.69
C CYS A 79 12.43 -26.28 6.12
N ASP A 80 13.43 -26.34 7.01
CA ASP A 80 13.23 -26.74 8.40
C ASP A 80 12.17 -25.86 9.11
N PRO A 81 10.98 -26.41 9.45
CA PRO A 81 9.88 -25.64 10.03
C PRO A 81 10.14 -25.23 11.48
N ALA A 82 11.13 -25.83 12.16
CA ALA A 82 11.52 -25.45 13.50
C ALA A 82 12.37 -24.18 13.52
N LYS A 83 13.07 -23.90 12.41
CA LYS A 83 13.97 -22.73 12.28
C LYS A 83 13.34 -21.59 11.50
N TYR A 84 12.50 -21.89 10.51
CA TYR A 84 12.03 -20.88 9.57
C TYR A 84 10.53 -20.92 9.31
N ARG A 85 10.01 -19.75 8.90
CA ARG A 85 8.68 -19.54 8.34
C ARG A 85 8.83 -18.94 6.95
N ARG A 86 7.99 -19.36 6.00
CA ARG A 86 7.85 -18.67 4.71
C ARG A 86 6.67 -17.72 4.78
N LEU A 87 6.95 -16.42 4.85
CA LEU A 87 5.92 -15.39 4.76
C LEU A 87 5.43 -15.26 3.30
N HIS A 88 4.21 -15.73 3.07
CA HIS A 88 3.54 -15.63 1.78
C HIS A 88 2.83 -14.27 1.67
N VAL A 89 3.25 -13.43 0.72
CA VAL A 89 2.74 -12.07 0.57
C VAL A 89 1.94 -11.95 -0.71
N ILE A 90 0.66 -11.62 -0.57
CA ILE A 90 -0.30 -11.52 -1.70
C ILE A 90 -0.82 -10.10 -1.94
N VAL A 91 -0.36 -9.12 -1.16
CA VAL A 91 -0.87 -7.74 -1.17
C VAL A 91 -0.33 -6.86 -2.29
N GLY A 92 0.86 -7.17 -2.81
CA GLY A 92 1.51 -6.35 -3.84
C GLY A 92 0.96 -6.58 -5.24
N ASP A 93 0.95 -5.51 -6.03
CA ASP A 93 0.65 -5.58 -7.46
C ASP A 93 1.80 -6.22 -8.25
N ALA A 94 1.52 -6.64 -9.49
CA ALA A 94 2.55 -6.91 -10.49
C ALA A 94 3.06 -5.56 -11.04
N ASN A 95 4.37 -5.38 -11.07
CA ASN A 95 4.99 -4.12 -11.50
C ASN A 95 5.74 -4.34 -12.82
N MET A 96 5.70 -3.32 -13.68
CA MET A 96 6.47 -3.28 -14.93
C MET A 96 7.81 -2.57 -14.72
N SER A 97 7.81 -1.51 -13.90
CA SER A 97 9.03 -0.84 -13.47
C SER A 97 9.92 -1.78 -12.65
N GLU A 98 11.18 -1.86 -13.06
CA GLU A 98 12.23 -2.59 -12.34
C GLU A 98 12.48 -1.94 -10.97
N VAL A 99 12.48 -0.60 -10.91
CA VAL A 99 12.68 0.16 -9.66
C VAL A 99 11.52 -0.08 -8.70
N ALA A 100 10.26 -0.07 -9.18
CA ALA A 100 9.11 -0.38 -8.34
C ALA A 100 9.20 -1.81 -7.77
N THR A 101 9.67 -2.77 -8.57
CA THR A 101 9.90 -4.16 -8.12
C THR A 101 11.03 -4.23 -7.10
N PHE A 102 12.15 -3.55 -7.36
CA PHE A 102 13.31 -3.48 -6.49
C PHE A 102 12.93 -2.91 -5.12
N LEU A 103 12.24 -1.77 -5.08
CA LEU A 103 11.73 -1.17 -3.85
C LEU A 103 10.70 -2.05 -3.15
N LYS A 104 9.74 -2.63 -3.89
CA LYS A 104 8.70 -3.50 -3.32
C LYS A 104 9.29 -4.70 -2.56
N VAL A 105 10.36 -5.29 -3.07
CA VAL A 105 11.01 -6.45 -2.45
C VAL A 105 12.02 -6.02 -1.40
N GLY A 106 12.91 -5.08 -1.74
CA GLY A 106 14.00 -4.64 -0.89
C GLY A 106 13.53 -3.97 0.40
N THR A 107 12.60 -3.01 0.31
CA THR A 107 12.08 -2.33 1.51
C THR A 107 11.37 -3.29 2.44
N THR A 108 10.64 -4.28 1.89
CA THR A 108 10.00 -5.32 2.70
C THR A 108 11.01 -6.23 3.38
N ALA A 109 12.09 -6.63 2.70
CA ALA A 109 13.15 -7.42 3.33
C ALA A 109 13.78 -6.67 4.51
N ILE A 110 14.12 -5.38 4.35
CA ILE A 110 14.68 -4.55 5.42
C ILE A 110 13.68 -4.41 6.60
N VAL A 111 12.41 -4.13 6.31
CA VAL A 111 11.37 -4.04 7.36
C VAL A 111 11.21 -5.36 8.11
N LEU A 112 11.29 -6.51 7.42
CA LEU A 112 11.24 -7.81 8.08
C LEU A 112 12.45 -8.05 8.98
N SER A 113 13.67 -7.69 8.55
CA SER A 113 14.86 -7.76 9.39
C SER A 113 14.74 -6.88 10.64
N MET A 114 14.18 -5.67 10.52
CA MET A 114 13.89 -4.83 11.68
C MET A 114 12.88 -5.46 12.65
N ILE A 115 11.90 -6.22 12.16
CA ILE A 115 10.91 -6.92 13.00
C ILE A 115 11.53 -8.13 13.70
N GLU A 116 12.46 -8.82 13.04
CA GLU A 116 13.24 -9.91 13.63
C GLU A 116 14.06 -9.41 14.82
N ASP A 117 14.69 -8.24 14.67
CA ASP A 117 15.51 -7.57 15.70
C ASP A 117 14.71 -6.72 16.70
N ASP A 118 13.36 -6.76 16.66
CA ASP A 118 12.48 -5.99 17.56
C ASP A 118 12.71 -4.46 17.49
N ALA A 119 13.10 -3.93 16.32
CA ALA A 119 13.49 -2.55 16.12
C ALA A 119 12.38 -1.63 15.54
N ILE A 120 11.19 -2.16 15.28
CA ILE A 120 10.05 -1.41 14.72
C ILE A 120 9.21 -0.72 15.80
N GLY A 121 8.78 -1.42 16.85
CA GLY A 121 7.80 -0.91 17.83
C GLY A 121 6.36 -0.84 17.31
N ASP A 122 5.41 -0.44 18.16
CA ASP A 122 3.97 -0.62 17.86
C ASP A 122 3.19 0.69 17.60
N ASP A 123 3.87 1.83 17.54
CA ASP A 123 3.26 3.15 17.40
C ASP A 123 2.64 3.42 16.02
N LEU A 124 3.05 2.66 14.99
CA LEU A 124 2.50 2.69 13.64
C LEU A 124 1.34 1.70 13.41
N THR A 125 0.91 0.97 14.44
CA THR A 125 -0.20 0.01 14.33
C THR A 125 -1.46 0.70 13.82
N LEU A 126 -2.08 0.17 12.78
CA LEU A 126 -3.29 0.74 12.17
C LEU A 126 -4.53 0.34 12.96
N ALA A 127 -5.48 1.27 13.13
CA ALA A 127 -6.75 0.98 13.79
C ALA A 127 -7.65 0.07 12.94
N HIS A 128 -7.68 0.30 11.62
CA HIS A 128 -8.55 -0.40 10.67
C HIS A 128 -7.81 -0.72 9.36
N PRO A 129 -6.95 -1.76 9.32
CA PRO A 129 -6.09 -2.07 8.18
C PRO A 129 -6.82 -2.26 6.84
N VAL A 130 -7.95 -2.98 6.84
CA VAL A 130 -8.76 -3.25 5.63
C VAL A 130 -9.40 -1.97 5.07
N THR A 131 -9.81 -1.06 5.94
CA THR A 131 -10.31 0.25 5.50
C THR A 131 -9.16 1.11 4.99
N ALA A 132 -8.03 1.10 5.69
CA ALA A 132 -6.84 1.89 5.38
C ALA A 132 -6.26 1.54 4.00
N ILE A 133 -6.14 0.25 3.64
CA ILE A 133 -5.58 -0.16 2.34
C ILE A 133 -6.38 0.38 1.16
N ARG A 134 -7.71 0.42 1.28
CA ARG A 134 -8.62 0.97 0.26
C ARG A 134 -8.55 2.51 0.25
N GLN A 135 -8.51 3.14 1.43
CA GLN A 135 -8.38 4.60 1.55
C GLN A 135 -7.11 5.12 0.89
N VAL A 136 -5.98 4.46 1.14
CA VAL A 136 -4.70 4.81 0.51
C VAL A 136 -4.78 4.60 -1.01
N SER A 137 -5.31 3.46 -1.47
CA SER A 137 -5.42 3.20 -2.92
C SER A 137 -6.30 4.23 -3.64
N ASN A 138 -7.42 4.61 -3.03
CA ASN A 138 -8.41 5.48 -3.66
C ASN A 138 -8.03 6.97 -3.65
N ASP A 139 -6.89 7.34 -3.07
CA ASP A 139 -6.40 8.71 -3.08
C ASP A 139 -5.06 8.87 -3.83
N PRO A 140 -5.11 9.08 -5.16
CA PRO A 140 -3.93 9.44 -5.95
C PRO A 140 -3.30 10.79 -5.59
N THR A 141 -3.91 11.59 -4.71
CA THR A 141 -3.33 12.86 -4.24
C THR A 141 -2.36 12.66 -3.07
N LEU A 142 -2.34 11.46 -2.47
CA LEU A 142 -1.46 11.07 -1.35
C LEU A 142 -1.68 11.88 -0.06
N ARG A 143 -2.86 12.48 0.11
CA ARG A 143 -3.20 13.38 1.23
C ARG A 143 -4.18 12.76 2.24
N ALA A 144 -4.86 11.68 1.86
CA ALA A 144 -5.77 10.97 2.73
C ALA A 144 -5.01 10.41 3.92
N THR A 145 -5.58 10.62 5.11
CA THR A 145 -5.02 10.10 6.35
C THR A 145 -5.72 8.81 6.76
N ILE A 146 -4.96 7.89 7.32
CA ILE A 146 -5.41 6.63 7.93
C ILE A 146 -5.26 6.71 9.46
N ALA A 147 -6.13 6.01 10.19
CA ALA A 147 -6.15 6.04 11.65
C ALA A 147 -5.18 5.00 12.24
N LEU A 148 -4.39 5.43 13.21
CA LEU A 148 -3.53 4.57 14.04
C LEU A 148 -4.28 4.10 15.29
N GLY A 149 -3.87 2.98 15.87
CA GLY A 149 -4.45 2.42 17.10
C GLY A 149 -4.34 3.34 18.31
N ASN A 150 -3.37 4.26 18.30
CA ASN A 150 -3.19 5.29 19.34
C ASN A 150 -4.10 6.53 19.14
N GLY A 151 -5.00 6.52 18.16
CA GLY A 151 -5.94 7.61 17.87
C GLY A 151 -5.38 8.73 16.97
N LYS A 152 -4.07 8.73 16.65
CA LYS A 152 -3.49 9.66 15.68
C LYS A 152 -3.97 9.31 14.26
N ARG A 153 -3.85 10.30 13.37
CA ARG A 153 -4.05 10.13 11.93
C ARG A 153 -2.78 10.52 11.19
N VAL A 154 -2.40 9.71 10.21
CA VAL A 154 -1.19 9.91 9.40
C VAL A 154 -1.47 9.63 7.93
N THR A 155 -0.75 10.24 7.01
CA THR A 155 -0.76 9.88 5.59
C THR A 155 0.05 8.60 5.36
N ALA A 156 -0.18 7.96 4.20
CA ALA A 156 0.64 6.81 3.81
C ALA A 156 2.13 7.19 3.59
N LEU A 157 2.40 8.40 3.11
CA LEU A 157 3.76 8.92 2.96
C LEU A 157 4.44 9.10 4.32
N GLU A 158 3.74 9.67 5.32
CA GLU A 158 4.28 9.84 6.68
C GLU A 158 4.65 8.49 7.33
N VAL A 159 3.86 7.43 7.10
CA VAL A 159 4.21 6.08 7.57
C VAL A 159 5.48 5.58 6.89
N GLN A 160 5.59 5.75 5.57
CA GLN A 160 6.75 5.28 4.82
C GLN A 160 8.02 6.06 5.15
N TRP A 161 7.93 7.37 5.39
CA TRP A 161 9.05 8.18 5.90
C TRP A 161 9.53 7.71 7.27
N GLN A 162 8.61 7.44 8.21
CA GLN A 162 8.97 6.91 9.53
C GLN A 162 9.62 5.52 9.45
N LEU A 163 9.15 4.66 8.54
CA LEU A 163 9.76 3.35 8.31
C LEU A 163 11.17 3.48 7.70
N LEU A 164 11.37 4.39 6.75
CA LEU A 164 12.68 4.67 6.15
C LEU A 164 13.66 5.22 7.19
N GLU A 165 13.24 6.14 8.05
CA GLU A 165 14.07 6.67 9.14
C GLU A 165 14.50 5.56 10.11
N ARG A 166 13.56 4.67 10.50
CA ARG A 166 13.88 3.49 11.32
C ARG A 166 14.85 2.56 10.60
N ALA A 167 14.64 2.32 9.31
CA ALA A 167 15.49 1.46 8.50
C ALA A 167 16.93 1.96 8.42
N ARG A 168 17.15 3.27 8.26
CA ARG A 168 18.48 3.89 8.29
C ARG A 168 19.15 3.73 9.64
N ASN A 169 18.44 4.12 10.70
CA ASN A 169 18.95 4.01 12.07
C ASN A 169 19.27 2.56 12.46
N TRP A 170 18.48 1.60 11.98
CA TRP A 170 18.73 0.18 12.20
C TRP A 170 19.93 -0.31 11.40
N ALA A 171 20.03 0.05 10.11
CA ALA A 171 21.11 -0.32 9.22
C ALA A 171 22.48 0.16 9.71
N ASP A 172 22.56 1.36 10.30
CA ASP A 172 23.79 1.87 10.89
C ASP A 172 24.34 1.00 12.04
N ARG A 173 23.45 0.26 12.73
CA ARG A 173 23.80 -0.59 13.88
C ARG A 173 23.94 -2.07 13.53
N HIS A 174 23.17 -2.57 12.57
CA HIS A 174 23.05 -4.01 12.27
C HIS A 174 23.61 -4.40 10.90
N GLY A 175 23.88 -3.43 10.02
CA GLY A 175 24.24 -3.69 8.64
C GLY A 175 23.04 -4.01 7.75
N LEU A 176 23.32 -4.44 6.53
CA LEU A 176 22.33 -4.68 5.46
C LEU A 176 22.55 -6.03 4.76
N ASP A 177 23.20 -6.97 5.44
CA ASP A 177 23.58 -8.26 4.87
C ASP A 177 22.38 -9.09 4.39
N SER A 178 21.19 -8.86 4.96
CA SER A 178 19.94 -9.52 4.54
C SER A 178 19.52 -9.22 3.09
N VAL A 179 20.03 -8.13 2.50
CA VAL A 179 19.79 -7.73 1.12
C VAL A 179 21.10 -7.45 0.36
N THR A 180 22.24 -7.87 0.89
CA THR A 180 23.59 -7.39 0.54
C THR A 180 23.80 -5.90 0.87
N VAL A 181 25.02 -5.55 1.27
CA VAL A 181 25.34 -4.18 1.72
C VAL A 181 25.11 -3.14 0.62
N ASP A 182 25.52 -3.44 -0.62
CA ASP A 182 25.44 -2.48 -1.73
C ASP A 182 23.99 -2.29 -2.19
N ASP A 183 23.22 -3.36 -2.38
CA ASP A 183 21.81 -3.23 -2.73
C ASP A 183 20.99 -2.65 -1.58
N GLY A 184 21.32 -2.96 -0.32
CA GLY A 184 20.68 -2.35 0.84
C GLY A 184 20.80 -0.82 0.87
N LYS A 185 22.01 -0.30 0.61
CA LYS A 185 22.23 1.15 0.52
C LYS A 185 21.40 1.75 -0.61
N ARG A 186 21.44 1.13 -1.80
CA ARG A 186 20.64 1.54 -2.96
C ARG A 186 19.14 1.53 -2.66
N ILE A 187 18.63 0.53 -1.94
CA ILE A 187 17.22 0.45 -1.54
C ILE A 187 16.86 1.67 -0.67
N LEU A 188 17.68 2.01 0.32
CA LEU A 188 17.42 3.15 1.22
C LEU A 188 17.49 4.51 0.49
N GLU A 189 18.41 4.65 -0.46
CA GLU A 189 18.56 5.85 -1.30
C GLU A 189 17.39 6.01 -2.27
N GLU A 190 17.03 4.94 -2.99
CA GLU A 190 15.91 4.95 -3.93
C GLU A 190 14.57 5.14 -3.22
N TRP A 191 14.41 4.55 -2.03
CA TRP A 191 13.21 4.74 -1.22
C TRP A 191 13.05 6.21 -0.82
N GLU A 192 14.11 6.86 -0.36
CA GLU A 192 14.10 8.31 -0.06
C GLU A 192 13.79 9.15 -1.30
N SER A 193 14.48 8.86 -2.41
CA SER A 193 14.33 9.59 -3.67
C SER A 193 12.88 9.55 -4.16
N VAL A 194 12.27 8.36 -4.16
CA VAL A 194 10.88 8.18 -4.58
C VAL A 194 9.91 8.86 -3.61
N LEU A 195 10.08 8.73 -2.28
CA LEU A 195 9.21 9.42 -1.33
C LEU A 195 9.28 10.95 -1.47
N THR A 196 10.50 11.49 -1.65
CA THR A 196 10.74 12.91 -1.88
C THR A 196 10.04 13.39 -3.15
N GLY A 197 10.15 12.63 -4.24
CA GLY A 197 9.48 12.93 -5.50
C GLY A 197 7.95 12.89 -5.36
N LEU A 198 7.41 11.85 -4.73
CA LEU A 198 5.97 11.72 -4.47
C LEU A 198 5.40 12.88 -3.62
N GLU A 199 6.15 13.33 -2.63
CA GLU A 199 5.73 14.44 -1.75
C GLU A 199 5.80 15.80 -2.46
N ARG A 200 6.84 16.04 -3.26
CA ARG A 200 7.00 17.29 -4.02
C ARG A 200 6.01 17.38 -5.18
N ASN A 201 6.04 16.39 -6.05
CA ASN A 201 5.22 16.31 -7.25
C ASN A 201 5.27 14.87 -7.79
N PRO A 202 4.21 14.05 -7.67
CA PRO A 202 4.23 12.65 -8.08
C PRO A 202 4.73 12.40 -9.49
N ASP A 203 4.48 13.36 -10.37
CA ASP A 203 4.92 13.39 -11.76
C ASP A 203 6.46 13.29 -11.92
N ASP A 204 7.23 13.69 -10.91
CA ASP A 204 8.70 13.65 -10.93
C ASP A 204 9.26 12.23 -10.86
N VAL A 205 8.45 11.24 -10.46
CA VAL A 205 8.85 9.83 -10.34
C VAL A 205 8.10 8.93 -11.31
N ALA A 206 7.51 9.50 -12.37
CA ALA A 206 6.71 8.73 -13.33
C ALA A 206 7.50 7.77 -14.21
N ASP A 207 8.82 7.90 -14.24
CA ASP A 207 9.74 6.97 -14.90
C ASP A 207 9.98 5.71 -14.06
N VAL A 208 9.78 5.78 -12.74
CA VAL A 208 10.07 4.68 -11.81
C VAL A 208 8.86 4.15 -11.04
N VAL A 209 7.77 4.93 -10.90
CA VAL A 209 6.54 4.52 -10.20
C VAL A 209 5.41 4.25 -11.22
N ASP A 210 5.03 2.96 -11.33
CA ASP A 210 4.09 2.47 -12.34
C ASP A 210 2.74 3.21 -12.35
N TRP A 211 2.12 3.41 -11.17
CA TRP A 211 0.81 4.06 -11.12
C TRP A 211 0.89 5.52 -11.57
N VAL A 212 2.01 6.22 -11.35
CA VAL A 212 2.21 7.59 -11.82
C VAL A 212 2.36 7.59 -13.34
N ALA A 213 3.23 6.72 -13.86
CA ALA A 213 3.44 6.54 -15.30
C ALA A 213 2.12 6.28 -16.04
N LYS A 214 1.34 5.32 -15.52
CA LYS A 214 0.04 4.95 -16.07
C LYS A 214 -0.97 6.08 -15.93
N LYS A 215 -1.00 6.80 -14.81
CA LYS A 215 -1.90 7.93 -14.62
C LYS A 215 -1.62 9.03 -15.64
N ARG A 216 -0.36 9.35 -15.93
CA ARG A 216 0.00 10.31 -16.99
C ARG A 216 -0.54 9.91 -18.36
N LEU A 217 -0.42 8.63 -18.72
CA LEU A 217 -0.95 8.10 -19.99
C LEU A 217 -2.47 8.19 -20.06
N VAL A 218 -3.17 7.76 -18.99
CA VAL A 218 -4.63 7.82 -18.89
C VAL A 218 -5.11 9.27 -18.97
N ASP A 219 -4.48 10.17 -18.23
CA ASP A 219 -4.82 11.59 -18.16
C ASP A 219 -4.57 12.29 -19.50
N GLY A 220 -3.47 11.97 -20.18
CA GLY A 220 -3.17 12.47 -21.52
C GLY A 220 -4.16 11.96 -22.56
N TYR A 221 -4.56 10.69 -22.51
CA TYR A 221 -5.57 10.13 -23.41
C TYR A 221 -6.95 10.76 -23.19
N ALA A 222 -7.39 10.86 -21.94
CA ALA A 222 -8.65 11.49 -21.58
C ALA A 222 -8.74 12.95 -22.06
N SER A 223 -7.63 13.69 -21.94
CA SER A 223 -7.55 15.10 -22.36
C SER A 223 -7.60 15.25 -23.89
N ARG A 224 -6.89 14.38 -24.64
CA ARG A 224 -6.90 14.40 -26.12
C ARG A 224 -8.26 14.05 -26.73
N HIS A 225 -8.99 13.14 -26.10
CA HIS A 225 -10.24 12.61 -26.63
C HIS A 225 -11.50 13.15 -25.94
N ASN A 226 -11.38 14.16 -25.07
CA ASN A 226 -12.48 14.73 -24.28
C ASN A 226 -13.32 13.67 -23.54
N VAL A 227 -12.66 12.60 -23.06
CA VAL A 227 -13.33 11.54 -22.32
C VAL A 227 -13.57 12.03 -20.90
N ARG A 228 -14.84 12.09 -20.50
CA ARG A 228 -15.23 12.54 -19.17
C ARG A 228 -14.67 11.56 -18.13
N ARG A 229 -13.82 12.04 -17.21
CA ARG A 229 -13.45 11.25 -16.04
C ARG A 229 -14.70 10.97 -15.24
N CYS A 230 -14.87 9.74 -14.77
CA CYS A 230 -15.92 9.46 -13.82
C CYS A 230 -15.73 10.34 -12.58
N ARG A 231 -16.78 11.07 -12.18
CA ARG A 231 -16.71 11.97 -11.02
C ARG A 231 -16.69 11.10 -9.77
N ALA A 232 -15.62 11.18 -8.99
CA ALA A 232 -15.64 10.68 -7.62
C ALA A 232 -16.77 11.40 -6.88
N VAL A 233 -17.85 10.67 -6.57
CA VAL A 233 -18.97 11.22 -5.81
C VAL A 233 -18.47 11.44 -4.39
N HIS A 234 -18.07 12.67 -4.07
CA HIS A 234 -17.93 13.10 -2.68
C HIS A 234 -19.32 12.99 -2.03
N ARG A 235 -19.63 11.84 -1.44
CA ARG A 235 -20.81 11.68 -0.58
C ARG A 235 -20.59 12.52 0.68
N ARG A 236 -20.90 13.82 0.60
CA ARG A 236 -21.29 14.60 1.79
C ARG A 236 -22.70 14.15 2.19
N SER A 237 -22.91 14.04 3.50
CA SER A 237 -24.10 13.59 4.23
C SER A 237 -25.48 13.87 3.61
N PRO A 238 -26.51 13.08 3.98
CA PRO A 238 -27.83 13.16 3.39
C PRO A 238 -28.60 14.35 3.96
N THR A 239 -28.52 15.51 3.31
CA THR A 239 -29.56 16.53 3.45
C THR A 239 -30.64 16.29 2.40
N ARG A 240 -31.81 15.89 2.88
CA ARG A 240 -33.07 15.84 2.14
C ARG A 240 -33.25 17.12 1.33
N CYS A 241 -33.37 16.99 0.01
CA CYS A 241 -33.98 18.02 -0.84
C CYS A 241 -35.09 17.36 -1.67
N GLY A 242 -36.27 17.97 -1.57
CA GLY A 242 -37.56 17.37 -1.93
C GLY A 242 -37.80 17.21 -3.42
N CYS A 243 -38.59 16.18 -3.74
CA CYS A 243 -39.25 16.06 -5.02
C CYS A 243 -40.40 17.07 -5.09
N SER A 244 -40.23 18.11 -5.91
CA SER A 244 -41.32 18.84 -6.53
C SER A 244 -42.08 17.90 -7.47
N SER A 245 -43.38 17.71 -7.20
CA SER A 245 -44.31 16.99 -8.05
C SER A 245 -44.83 17.91 -9.15
N ASP A 246 -44.27 17.79 -10.35
CA ASP A 246 -44.94 18.18 -11.59
C ASP A 246 -45.56 16.92 -12.22
N ARG A 247 -46.89 16.86 -12.24
CA ARG A 247 -47.66 16.01 -13.16
C ARG A 247 -48.73 16.87 -13.82
N GLY A 248 -48.51 17.18 -15.09
CA GLY A 248 -49.55 17.57 -16.04
C GLY A 248 -49.83 16.44 -17.03
N MET A 249 -51.07 16.40 -17.52
CA MET A 249 -51.65 15.54 -18.57
C MET A 249 -51.88 14.08 -18.13
N HIS A 250 -53.09 13.51 -18.11
CA HIS A 250 -54.36 13.75 -18.81
C HIS A 250 -55.56 13.61 -17.86
#